data_AF-A0A134AH42-F1
#
_entry.id   AF-A0A134AH42-F1
#
_cell.length_a   1.000
_cell.length_b   1.000
_cell.length_c   1.000
_cell.angle_alpha   90.00
_cell.angle_beta   90.00
_cell.angle_gamma   90.00
#
_symmetry.space_group_name_H-M   'P 1'
#
loop_
_entity.id
_entity.type
_entity.pdbx_description
1 polymer ?
#
loop_
_entity_poly.entity_id
_entity_poly.type
_entity_poly.pdbx_seq_one_letter_code
_entity_poly.pdbx_strand_id
1 'polypeptide(L)'
;MKEHKQVHRLPMKTARWIILVAVFVCAFITLRSYQMTIVRRKELRENRKKIERRAKEIKRTGEDIRRSDDLDFAEEVAREDLGMVKPREVLYIDKAKDREGDQHKEDLK
;
A
#
# COMPACT_ATOMS: atom_id res chain seq x y z
N MET A 1 63.90 -41.33 -1.04
CA MET A 1 63.30 -40.02 -0.73
C MET A 1 61.84 -40.26 -0.38
N LYS A 2 61.48 -40.33 0.92
CA LYS A 2 60.09 -40.56 1.36
C LYS A 2 59.63 -39.29 2.07
N GLU A 3 58.74 -38.55 1.41
CA GLU A 3 58.16 -37.35 1.99
C GLU A 3 57.23 -37.73 3.14
N HIS A 4 57.57 -37.30 4.36
CA HIS A 4 56.70 -37.41 5.51
C HIS A 4 55.62 -36.32 5.42
N LYS A 5 54.45 -36.67 4.85
CA LYS A 5 53.24 -35.85 5.02
C LYS A 5 52.80 -35.93 6.49
N GLN A 6 53.16 -34.91 7.25
CA GLN A 6 52.68 -34.77 8.63
C GLN A 6 51.19 -34.44 8.59
N VAL A 7 50.36 -35.45 8.85
CA VAL A 7 48.93 -35.25 9.12
C VAL A 7 48.84 -34.63 10.51
N HIS A 8 48.71 -33.30 10.54
CA HIS A 8 48.54 -32.55 11.77
C HIS A 8 47.24 -33.01 12.45
N ARG A 9 47.34 -33.84 13.49
CA ARG A 9 46.18 -34.28 14.28
C ARG A 9 45.69 -33.07 15.07
N LEU A 10 44.61 -32.46 14.59
CA LEU A 10 43.95 -31.36 15.30
C LEU A 10 43.56 -31.82 16.70
N PRO A 11 43.93 -31.09 17.77
CA PRO A 11 43.51 -31.47 19.10
C PRO A 11 41.99 -31.39 19.19
N MET A 12 41.33 -32.45 19.66
CA MET A 12 39.86 -32.59 19.71
C MET A 12 39.13 -31.38 20.32
N LYS A 13 39.80 -30.65 21.22
CA LYS A 13 39.30 -29.43 21.85
C LYS A 13 39.16 -28.27 20.85
N THR A 14 40.12 -28.05 19.94
CA THR A 14 40.06 -26.97 18.95
C THR A 14 39.07 -27.30 17.83
N ALA A 15 38.95 -28.57 17.44
CA ALA A 15 37.93 -29.01 16.48
C ALA A 15 36.50 -28.70 16.96
N ARG A 16 36.23 -28.87 18.26
CA ARG A 16 34.91 -28.56 18.84
C ARG A 16 34.57 -27.06 18.81
N TRP A 17 35.56 -26.20 19.04
CA TRP A 17 35.40 -24.75 18.91
C TRP A 17 35.22 -24.31 17.45
N ILE A 18 35.94 -24.92 16.51
CA ILE A 18 35.78 -24.64 15.07
C ILE A 18 34.38 -24.98 14.59
N ILE A 19 33.83 -26.12 15.03
CA ILE A 19 32.45 -26.52 14.69
C ILE A 19 31.43 -25.54 15.29
N LEU A 20 31.61 -25.10 16.54
CA LEU A 20 30.74 -24.10 17.17
C LEU A 20 30.76 -22.76 16.42
N VAL A 21 31.96 -22.29 16.04
CA VAL A 21 32.11 -21.06 15.25
C VAL A 21 31.45 -21.21 13.88
N ALA A 22 31.62 -22.35 13.21
CA ALA A 22 30.98 -22.61 11.91
C ALA A 22 29.45 -22.58 12.01
N VAL A 23 28.86 -23.22 13.03
CA VAL A 23 27.40 -23.17 13.27
C VAL A 23 26.94 -21.74 13.56
N PHE A 24 27.69 -20.98 14.35
CA PHE A 24 27.36 -19.60 14.68
C PHE A 24 27.40 -18.68 13.45
N VAL A 25 28.41 -18.85 12.59
CA VAL A 25 28.52 -18.12 11.31
C VAL A 25 27.38 -18.48 10.37
N CYS A 26 27.05 -19.78 10.23
CA CYS A 26 25.90 -20.22 9.45
C CYS A 26 24.58 -19.64 9.96
N ALA A 27 24.36 -19.64 11.28
CA ALA A 27 23.17 -19.04 11.89
C ALA A 27 23.11 -17.52 11.65
N PHE A 28 24.24 -16.82 11.72
CA PHE A 28 24.28 -15.38 11.49
C PHE A 28 23.95 -15.02 10.03
N ILE A 29 24.42 -15.82 9.07
CA ILE A 29 24.12 -15.64 7.63
C ILE A 29 22.64 -15.89 7.34
N THR A 30 22.02 -16.92 7.93
CA THR A 30 20.60 -17.22 7.72
C THR A 30 19.68 -16.18 8.36
N LEU A 31 20.04 -15.62 9.53
CA LEU A 31 19.29 -14.51 10.12
C LEU A 31 19.32 -13.26 9.24
N ARG A 32 20.47 -12.92 8.65
CA ARG A 32 20.63 -11.77 7.74
C ARG A 32 19.79 -11.94 6.47
N SER A 33 19.74 -13.14 5.88
CA SER A 33 18.95 -13.41 4.67
C SER A 33 17.44 -13.43 4.93
N TYR A 34 17.03 -13.85 6.12
CA TYR A 34 15.62 -13.88 6.53
C TYR A 34 15.03 -12.46 6.66
N GLN A 35 15.78 -11.53 7.27
CA GLN A 35 15.38 -10.13 7.40
C GLN A 35 15.12 -9.47 6.02
N MET A 36 16.04 -9.65 5.05
CA MET A 36 15.87 -9.11 3.70
C MET A 36 14.65 -9.67 2.98
N THR A 37 14.34 -10.96 3.19
CA THR A 37 13.21 -11.62 2.52
C THR A 37 11.86 -11.12 3.07
N ILE A 38 11.77 -10.85 4.38
CA ILE A 38 10.54 -10.31 4.97
C ILE A 38 10.29 -8.87 4.50
N VAL A 39 11.32 -8.03 4.46
CA VAL A 39 11.19 -6.64 3.96
C VAL A 39 10.71 -6.64 2.51
N ARG A 40 11.34 -7.44 1.65
CA ARG A 40 10.91 -7.58 0.24
C ARG A 40 9.48 -8.09 0.10
N ARG A 41 9.06 -9.05 0.93
CA ARG A 41 7.66 -9.55 0.92
C ARG A 41 6.65 -8.51 1.37
N LYS A 42 6.99 -7.69 2.38
CA LYS A 42 6.13 -6.57 2.83
C LYS A 42 5.98 -5.53 1.73
N GLU A 43 7.09 -5.14 1.12
CA GLU A 43 7.12 -4.15 0.03
C GLU A 43 6.35 -4.64 -1.21
N LEU A 44 6.52 -5.91 -1.61
CA LEU A 44 5.73 -6.52 -2.67
C LEU A 44 4.23 -6.55 -2.36
N ARG A 45 3.85 -6.81 -1.11
CA ARG A 45 2.46 -6.82 -0.68
C ARG A 45 1.86 -5.42 -0.66
N GLU A 46 2.61 -4.41 -0.22
CA GLU A 46 2.19 -3.02 -0.26
C GLU A 46 2.05 -2.52 -1.70
N ASN A 47 3.00 -2.85 -2.57
CA ASN A 47 2.94 -2.50 -3.99
C ASN A 47 1.75 -3.17 -4.67
N ARG A 48 1.46 -4.44 -4.39
CA ARG A 48 0.23 -5.10 -4.86
C ARG A 48 -1.04 -4.39 -4.40
N LYS A 49 -1.13 -4.01 -3.12
CA LYS A 49 -2.27 -3.23 -2.60
C LYS A 49 -2.41 -1.86 -3.27
N LYS A 50 -1.29 -1.19 -3.56
CA LYS A 50 -1.29 0.10 -4.29
C LYS A 50 -1.78 -0.10 -5.72
N ILE A 51 -1.33 -1.15 -6.41
CA ILE A 51 -1.79 -1.50 -7.77
C ILE A 51 -3.29 -1.80 -7.77
N GLU A 52 -3.77 -2.59 -6.82
CA GLU A 52 -5.19 -2.94 -6.71
C GLU A 52 -6.07 -1.72 -6.44
N ARG A 53 -5.66 -0.82 -5.53
CA ARG A 53 -6.36 0.44 -5.28
C ARG A 53 -6.41 1.33 -6.52
N ARG A 54 -5.27 1.53 -7.19
CA ARG A 54 -5.22 2.31 -8.43
C ARG A 54 -6.06 1.69 -9.54
N ALA A 55 -6.05 0.37 -9.69
CA ALA A 55 -6.89 -0.31 -10.67
C ALA A 55 -8.40 -0.13 -10.38
N LYS A 56 -8.79 -0.14 -9.10
CA LYS A 56 -10.17 0.14 -8.67
C LYS A 56 -10.58 1.59 -8.92
N GLU A 57 -9.68 2.54 -8.66
CA GLU A 57 -9.89 3.97 -8.99
C GLU A 57 -10.05 4.17 -10.49
N ILE A 58 -9.16 3.60 -11.32
CA ILE A 58 -9.27 3.64 -12.79
C ILE A 58 -10.60 3.07 -13.27
N LYS A 59 -11.05 1.95 -12.69
CA LYS A 59 -12.33 1.34 -13.06
C LYS A 59 -13.51 2.27 -12.71
N ARG A 60 -13.52 2.87 -11.52
CA ARG A 60 -14.56 3.83 -11.12
C ARG A 60 -14.56 5.05 -12.02
N THR A 61 -13.42 5.69 -12.18
CA THR A 61 -13.29 6.86 -13.07
C THR A 61 -13.68 6.52 -14.52
N GLY A 62 -13.36 5.32 -15.00
CA GLY A 62 -13.79 4.86 -16.32
C GLY A 62 -15.30 4.58 -16.42
N GLU A 63 -15.95 4.15 -15.35
CA GLU A 63 -17.41 4.04 -15.26
C GLU A 63 -18.06 5.43 -15.22
N ASP A 64 -17.49 6.38 -14.49
CA ASP A 64 -17.95 7.78 -14.44
C ASP A 64 -17.83 8.46 -15.81
N ILE A 65 -16.72 8.25 -16.53
CA ILE A 65 -16.54 8.75 -17.91
C ILE A 65 -17.51 8.07 -18.88
N ARG A 66 -17.80 6.77 -18.70
CA ARG A 66 -18.80 6.11 -19.55
C ARG A 66 -20.22 6.60 -19.29
N ARG A 67 -20.50 7.04 -18.07
CA ARG A 67 -21.75 7.70 -17.71
C ARG A 67 -21.76 9.18 -18.09
N SER A 68 -20.62 9.83 -18.29
CA SER A 68 -20.60 11.26 -18.64
C SER A 68 -21.18 11.59 -20.02
N ASP A 69 -21.20 10.62 -20.93
CA ASP A 69 -21.92 10.75 -22.21
C ASP A 69 -23.43 10.47 -22.09
N ASP A 70 -23.90 10.04 -20.91
CA ASP A 70 -25.31 9.83 -20.61
C ASP A 70 -25.95 11.12 -20.12
N LEU A 71 -27.09 11.47 -20.71
CA LEU A 71 -27.81 12.72 -20.45
C LEU A 71 -28.29 12.80 -19.00
N ASP A 72 -28.63 11.65 -18.41
CA ASP A 72 -29.10 11.54 -17.02
C ASP A 72 -28.00 11.88 -16.01
N PHE A 73 -26.75 11.49 -16.28
CA PHE A 73 -25.61 11.81 -15.40
C PHE A 73 -25.24 13.29 -15.47
N ALA A 74 -25.30 13.89 -16.67
CA ALA A 74 -25.08 15.32 -16.84
C ALA A 74 -26.15 16.14 -16.10
N GLU A 75 -27.41 15.68 -16.12
CA GLU A 75 -28.52 16.30 -15.36
C GLU A 75 -28.35 16.15 -13.84
N GLU A 76 -27.90 14.98 -13.36
CA GLU A 76 -27.61 14.70 -11.95
C GLU A 76 -26.50 15.63 -11.42
N VAL A 77 -25.35 15.67 -12.09
CA VAL A 77 -24.22 16.55 -11.71
C VAL A 77 -24.61 18.03 -11.78
N ALA A 78 -25.38 18.43 -12.81
CA ALA A 78 -25.85 19.80 -12.93
C ALA A 78 -26.77 20.21 -11.78
N ARG A 79 -27.64 19.32 -11.29
CA ARG A 79 -28.56 19.60 -10.19
C ARG A 79 -27.89 19.53 -8.82
N GLU A 80 -27.06 18.51 -8.57
CA GLU A 80 -26.46 18.25 -7.26
C GLU A 80 -25.26 19.16 -6.98
N ASP A 81 -24.33 19.27 -7.93
CA ASP A 81 -23.07 20.00 -7.71
C ASP A 81 -23.17 21.47 -8.13
N LEU A 82 -23.99 21.78 -9.14
CA LEU A 82 -24.09 23.13 -9.72
C LEU A 82 -25.40 23.84 -9.41
N GLY A 83 -26.39 23.16 -8.80
CA GLY A 83 -27.69 23.74 -8.46
C GLY A 83 -28.50 24.23 -9.67
N MET A 84 -28.19 23.72 -10.86
CA MET A 84 -28.83 24.13 -12.12
C MET A 84 -30.13 23.37 -12.32
N VAL A 85 -31.12 24.04 -12.90
CA VAL A 85 -32.43 23.46 -13.26
C VAL A 85 -32.81 23.83 -14.70
N LYS A 86 -33.73 23.07 -15.32
CA LYS A 86 -34.09 23.33 -16.72
C LYS A 86 -34.77 24.70 -16.86
N PRO A 87 -34.72 25.33 -18.05
CA PRO A 87 -35.49 26.53 -18.31
C PRO A 87 -36.97 26.26 -17.98
N ARG A 88 -37.56 27.08 -17.09
CA ARG A 88 -38.93 26.96 -16.55
C ARG A 88 -39.12 26.05 -15.33
N GLU A 89 -38.07 25.48 -14.76
CA GLU A 89 -38.12 24.84 -13.43
C GLU A 89 -37.69 25.85 -12.34
N VAL A 90 -38.25 25.71 -11.12
CA VAL A 90 -37.90 26.54 -9.96
C VAL A 90 -37.35 25.64 -8.84
N LEU A 91 -36.16 25.97 -8.34
CA LEU A 91 -35.52 25.28 -7.22
C LEU A 91 -35.93 25.97 -5.91
N TYR A 92 -36.55 25.22 -4.99
CA TYR A 92 -36.87 25.70 -3.65
C TYR A 92 -35.74 25.34 -2.68
N ILE A 93 -35.10 26.37 -2.12
CA ILE A 93 -34.05 26.21 -1.10
C ILE A 93 -34.62 26.65 0.25
N ASP A 94 -34.68 25.73 1.21
CA ASP A 94 -35.13 26.01 2.56
C ASP A 94 -33.99 26.63 3.39
N LYS A 95 -34.00 27.96 3.48
CA LYS A 95 -32.99 28.75 4.21
C LYS A 95 -32.93 28.47 5.71
N ALA A 96 -33.93 27.82 6.29
CA ALA A 96 -33.93 27.48 7.72
C ALA A 96 -32.97 26.31 8.01
N LYS A 97 -32.82 25.35 7.08
CA LYS A 97 -31.91 24.21 7.20
C LYS A 97 -30.45 24.54 6.89
N ASP A 98 -30.20 25.44 5.94
CA ASP A 98 -28.83 25.79 5.54
C ASP A 98 -28.03 26.50 6.65
N ARG A 99 -28.71 27.21 7.57
CA ARG A 99 -28.06 27.89 8.70
C ARG A 99 -27.40 26.92 9.69
N GLU A 100 -27.89 25.69 9.81
CA GLU A 100 -27.29 24.68 10.69
C GLU A 100 -25.98 24.11 10.08
N GLY A 101 -25.86 24.10 8.75
CA GLY A 101 -24.68 23.58 8.04
C GLY A 101 -23.53 24.59 7.90
N ASP A 102 -23.84 25.89 7.80
CA ASP A 102 -22.81 26.94 7.69
C ASP A 102 -22.13 27.26 9.02
N GLN A 103 -22.85 27.19 10.14
CA GLN A 103 -22.26 27.39 11.48
C GLN A 103 -21.14 26.38 11.74
N HIS A 104 -21.32 25.11 11.36
CA HIS A 104 -20.32 24.06 11.54
C HIS A 104 -19.02 24.27 10.70
N LYS A 105 -19.01 25.16 9.70
CA LYS A 105 -17.80 25.43 8.89
C LYS A 105 -17.00 26.64 9.38
N GLU A 106 -17.64 27.57 10.09
CA GLU A 106 -16.95 28.74 10.68
C GLU A 106 -16.23 28.37 11.99
N ASP A 107 -16.75 27.41 12.73
CA ASP A 107 -16.22 26.94 14.02
C ASP A 107 -14.91 26.13 13.91
N LEU A 108 -14.57 25.68 12.70
CA LEU A 108 -13.40 24.84 12.41
C LEU A 108 -12.19 25.62 11.86
N LYS A 109 -12.23 26.96 11.86
CA LYS A 109 -11.19 27.82 11.29
C LYS A 109 -10.33 28.52 12.34
#